data_AF-A0A2V8BFX0-F1
#
_entry.id   AF-A0A2V8BFX0-F1
#
_cell.length_a   1.000
_cell.length_b   1.000
_cell.length_c   1.000
_cell.angle_alpha   90.00
_cell.angle_beta   90.00
_cell.angle_gamma   90.00
#
_symmetry.space_group_name_H-M   'P 1'
#
loop_
_entity.id
_entity.type
_entity.pdbx_description
1 polymer ?
#
loop_
_entity_poly.entity_id
_entity_poly.type
_entity_poly.pdbx_seq_one_letter_code
_entity_poly.pdbx_strand_id
1 'polypeptide(L)'
;FTNPDKFITNAAQAFGTPADGRLGTCGRNSVRRPGGAQWDLNILKSFRLSGSSRIEARWEIFNLLNRVNLGLPQTFNVRSGAFGTILSTPDVDAGNPVIAQGGPRAMQWALKVLF
;
A
#
# COMPACT_ATOMS: atom_id res chain seq x y z
N PHE A 1 -3.22 -13.04 5.61
CA PHE A 1 -2.67 -11.74 6.04
C PHE A 1 -3.47 -11.07 7.16
N THR A 2 -4.32 -11.81 7.88
CA THR A 2 -5.31 -11.28 8.84
C THR A 2 -5.07 -11.70 10.28
N ASN A 3 -3.96 -12.38 10.60
CA ASN A 3 -3.65 -12.73 11.98
C ASN A 3 -2.85 -11.58 12.63
N PRO A 4 -3.46 -10.75 13.51
CA PRO A 4 -2.78 -9.66 14.20
C PRO A 4 -1.70 -10.17 15.17
N ASP A 5 -1.78 -11.42 15.64
CA ASP A 5 -0.86 -12.02 16.62
C ASP A 5 0.55 -12.23 16.04
N LYS A 6 0.72 -12.10 14.72
CA LYS A 6 2.01 -12.17 14.04
C LYS A 6 2.76 -10.83 14.00
N PHE A 7 2.16 -9.74 14.49
CA PHE A 7 2.76 -8.41 14.49
C PHE A 7 3.14 -7.99 15.90
N ILE A 8 4.31 -7.36 16.03
CA ILE A 8 4.73 -6.73 17.28
C ILE A 8 4.00 -5.39 17.36
N THR A 9 2.93 -5.35 18.16
CA THR A 9 2.12 -4.14 18.39
C THR A 9 2.54 -3.36 19.63
N ASN A 10 3.33 -3.98 20.53
CA ASN A 10 3.89 -3.34 21.71
C ASN A 10 5.40 -3.63 21.80
N ALA A 11 6.22 -2.61 21.58
CA ALA A 11 7.68 -2.75 21.61
C ALA A 11 8.21 -3.16 22.99
N ALA A 12 7.67 -2.63 24.08
CA ALA A 12 8.18 -2.89 25.42
C ALA A 12 7.92 -4.34 25.88
N GLN A 13 6.91 -5.01 25.32
CA GLN A 13 6.63 -6.42 25.57
C GLN A 13 7.51 -7.36 24.73
N ALA A 14 8.01 -6.90 23.59
CA ALA A 14 8.79 -7.73 22.65
C ALA A 14 10.30 -7.48 22.70
N PHE A 15 10.73 -6.29 23.13
CA PHE A 15 12.13 -5.89 23.15
C PHE A 15 12.54 -5.39 24.53
N GLY A 16 13.70 -5.84 25.00
CA GLY A 16 14.35 -5.36 26.22
C GLY A 16 15.69 -4.72 25.93
N THR A 17 16.14 -3.85 26.83
CA THR A 17 17.53 -3.35 26.81
C THR A 17 18.43 -4.43 27.40
N PRO A 18 19.48 -4.90 26.68
CA PRO A 18 20.42 -5.86 27.24
C PRO A 18 21.20 -5.22 28.40
N ALA A 19 21.70 -6.05 29.31
CA ALA A 19 22.56 -5.59 30.40
C ALA A 19 23.83 -4.88 29.88
N ASP A 20 24.39 -3.98 30.67
CA ASP A 20 25.58 -3.22 30.29
C ASP A 20 26.73 -4.14 29.87
N GLY A 21 27.37 -3.80 28.75
CA GLY A 21 28.44 -4.61 28.16
C GLY A 21 27.96 -5.87 27.40
N ARG A 22 26.64 -6.07 27.22
CA ARG A 22 26.10 -7.19 26.43
C ARG A 22 25.43 -6.71 25.14
N LEU A 23 25.60 -7.50 24.08
CA LEU A 23 24.79 -7.39 22.88
C LEU A 23 23.43 -8.07 23.10
N GLY A 24 22.37 -7.50 22.54
CA GLY A 24 21.03 -8.10 22.58
C GLY A 24 20.90 -9.34 21.67
N THR A 25 19.85 -10.12 21.89
CA THR A 25 19.51 -11.32 21.09
C THR A 25 18.57 -11.03 19.91
N CYS A 26 18.09 -9.79 19.78
CA CYS A 26 17.18 -9.40 18.73
C CYS A 26 17.85 -9.53 17.35
N GLY A 27 17.24 -10.35 16.48
CA GLY A 27 17.70 -10.49 15.11
C GLY A 27 17.52 -9.22 14.27
N ARG A 28 18.30 -9.10 13.19
CA ARG A 28 18.10 -8.06 12.18
C ARG A 28 16.73 -8.21 11.54
N ASN A 29 16.04 -7.09 11.31
CA ASN A 29 14.70 -7.07 10.73
C ASN A 29 13.74 -7.94 11.58
N SER A 30 13.67 -7.75 12.90
CA SER A 30 12.67 -8.47 13.73
C SER A 30 11.26 -7.86 13.63
N VAL A 31 11.15 -6.60 13.21
CA VAL A 31 9.88 -5.90 13.02
C VAL A 31 9.43 -5.99 11.56
N ARG A 32 8.14 -6.27 11.32
CA ARG A 32 7.51 -6.29 10.00
C ARG A 32 6.30 -5.37 10.00
N ARG A 33 6.19 -4.54 8.95
CA ARG A 33 4.98 -3.77 8.70
C ARG A 33 3.84 -4.69 8.21
N PRO A 34 2.58 -4.24 8.30
CA PRO A 34 1.47 -4.92 7.65
C PRO A 34 1.73 -5.12 6.15
N GLY A 35 1.31 -6.28 5.64
CA GLY A 35 1.44 -6.59 4.21
C GLY A 35 0.46 -5.76 3.37
N GLY A 36 0.94 -5.21 2.26
CA GLY A 36 0.10 -4.56 1.26
C GLY A 36 -0.45 -5.57 0.24
N ALA A 37 -1.67 -5.34 -0.24
CA ALA A 37 -2.19 -5.98 -1.44
C ALA A 37 -3.16 -5.04 -2.16
N GLN A 38 -2.98 -4.90 -3.47
CA GLN A 38 -3.82 -4.07 -4.31
C GLN A 38 -4.05 -4.79 -5.64
N TRP A 39 -5.27 -4.65 -6.16
CA TRP A 39 -5.68 -5.17 -7.45
C TRP A 39 -6.04 -3.98 -8.32
N ASP A 40 -5.37 -3.85 -9.46
CA ASP A 40 -5.65 -2.79 -10.44
C ASP A 40 -6.19 -3.44 -11.71
N LEU A 41 -7.23 -2.83 -12.28
CA LEU A 41 -7.95 -3.35 -13.44
C LEU A 41 -7.98 -2.33 -14.56
N ASN A 42 -7.69 -2.77 -15.78
CA ASN A 42 -7.80 -1.96 -16.98
C ASN A 42 -8.66 -2.69 -18.02
N ILE A 43 -9.75 -2.04 -18.44
CA ILE A 43 -10.70 -2.54 -19.43
C ILE A 43 -10.54 -1.69 -20.68
N LEU A 44 -10.19 -2.32 -21.80
CA LEU A 44 -10.14 -1.67 -23.10
C LEU A 44 -11.08 -2.35 -24.08
N LYS A 45 -11.86 -1.56 -24.81
CA LYS A 45 -12.75 -2.05 -25.86
C LYS A 45 -12.67 -1.15 -27.08
N SER A 46 -12.45 -1.77 -28.23
CA SER A 46 -12.59 -1.10 -29.53
C SER A 46 -13.94 -1.45 -30.16
N PHE A 47 -14.67 -0.41 -30.58
CA PHE A 47 -15.93 -0.48 -31.32
C PHE A 47 -15.66 -0.03 -32.75
N ARG A 48 -15.93 -0.91 -33.72
CA ARG A 48 -15.91 -0.52 -35.13
C ARG A 48 -17.17 0.29 -35.43
N LEU A 49 -16.99 1.46 -36.01
CA LEU A 49 -18.08 2.23 -36.61
C LEU A 49 -18.22 1.83 -38.09
N SER A 50 -19.09 2.50 -38.84
CA SER A 50 -19.16 2.34 -40.29
C SER A 50 -17.89 2.89 -40.96
N GLY A 51 -17.44 2.24 -42.03
CA GLY A 51 -16.24 2.63 -42.78
C GLY A 51 -14.92 2.29 -42.06
N SER A 52 -13.94 3.20 -42.16
CA SER A 52 -12.61 3.08 -41.50
C SER A 52 -12.61 3.51 -40.04
N SER A 53 -13.71 4.11 -39.56
CA SER A 53 -13.78 4.73 -38.26
C SER A 53 -13.88 3.73 -37.10
N ARG A 54 -13.20 3.99 -35.98
CA ARG A 54 -13.35 3.21 -34.74
C ARG A 54 -13.30 4.08 -33.49
N ILE A 55 -13.99 3.63 -32.44
CA ILE A 55 -13.92 4.19 -31.09
C ILE A 55 -13.14 3.21 -30.20
N GLU A 56 -12.19 3.71 -29.42
CA GLU A 56 -11.51 2.97 -28.36
C GLU A 56 -11.93 3.55 -27.01
N ALA A 57 -12.59 2.74 -26.20
CA ALA A 57 -12.92 3.06 -24.81
C ALA A 57 -11.93 2.38 -23.87
N ARG A 58 -11.42 3.13 -22.90
CA ARG A 58 -10.54 2.65 -21.82
C ARG A 58 -11.14 3.04 -20.49
N TRP A 59 -11.12 2.11 -19.54
CA TRP A 59 -11.49 2.34 -18.16
C TRP A 59 -10.49 1.67 -17.24
N GLU A 60 -9.93 2.47 -16.34
CA GLU A 60 -8.96 2.02 -15.33
C GLU A 60 -9.54 2.18 -13.95
N ILE A 61 -9.30 1.17 -13.11
CA ILE A 61 -9.75 1.09 -11.74
C ILE A 61 -8.53 0.69 -10.91
N PHE A 62 -8.04 1.62 -10.10
CA PHE A 62 -6.98 1.38 -9.13
C PHE A 62 -7.61 0.97 -7.80
N ASN A 63 -7.01 0.01 -7.12
CA ASN A 63 -7.55 -0.56 -5.88
C ASN A 63 -9.01 -1.06 -6.04
N LEU A 64 -9.21 -1.98 -6.99
CA LEU A 64 -10.49 -2.60 -7.35
C LEU A 64 -11.27 -3.09 -6.13
N LEU A 65 -10.58 -3.77 -5.21
CA LEU A 65 -11.16 -4.33 -3.99
C LEU A 65 -11.36 -3.30 -2.87
N ASN A 66 -10.95 -2.05 -3.09
CA ASN A 66 -10.99 -0.95 -2.12
C ASN A 66 -10.38 -1.33 -0.76
N ARG A 67 -9.27 -2.07 -0.81
CA ARG A 67 -8.56 -2.52 0.40
C ARG A 67 -7.70 -1.37 0.93
N VAL A 68 -7.82 -1.12 2.24
CA VAL A 68 -6.90 -0.21 2.94
C VAL A 68 -5.50 -0.83 2.97
N ASN A 69 -4.54 -0.10 2.44
CA ASN A 69 -3.13 -0.47 2.47
C ASN A 69 -2.41 0.50 3.40
N LEU A 70 -1.88 -0.01 4.50
CA LEU A 70 -1.19 0.81 5.50
C LEU A 70 0.23 1.15 5.03
N GLY A 71 0.63 2.40 5.27
CA GLY A 71 1.94 2.96 4.95
C GLY A 71 3.07 2.42 5.84
N LEU A 72 4.12 3.21 5.94
CA LEU A 72 5.20 2.93 6.88
C LEU A 72 4.82 3.40 8.29
N PRO A 73 5.29 2.70 9.33
CA PRO A 73 5.23 3.23 10.68
C PRO A 73 6.01 4.54 10.79
N GLN A 74 5.54 5.45 11.64
CA GLN A 74 6.26 6.70 11.94
C GLN A 74 7.68 6.45 12.44
N THR A 75 7.90 5.34 13.15
CA THR A 75 9.22 4.91 13.57
C THR A 75 9.29 3.40 13.84
N PHE A 76 10.46 2.83 13.57
CA PHE A 76 10.84 1.46 13.96
C PHE A 76 11.67 1.44 15.25
N ASN A 77 11.93 2.60 15.86
CA ASN A 77 12.66 2.68 17.12
C ASN A 77 11.79 2.12 18.26
N VAL A 78 12.18 0.96 18.78
CA VAL A 78 11.49 0.22 19.85
C VAL A 78 11.43 0.99 21.18
N ARG A 79 12.22 2.06 21.33
CA ARG A 79 12.19 2.94 22.52
C ARG A 79 11.24 4.12 22.37
N SER A 80 10.63 4.31 21.20
CA SER A 80 9.67 5.39 20.95
C SER A 80 8.26 4.99 21.37
N GLY A 81 7.52 5.91 21.99
CA GLY A 81 6.08 5.75 22.24
C GLY A 81 5.24 5.69 20.95
N ALA A 82 5.79 6.13 19.81
CA ALA A 82 5.15 6.04 18.50
C ALA A 82 5.56 4.77 17.72
N PHE A 83 6.22 3.81 18.36
CA PHE A 83 6.66 2.58 17.70
C PHE A 83 5.48 1.85 17.04
N GLY A 84 5.63 1.51 15.76
CA GLY A 84 4.63 0.74 15.03
C GLY A 84 3.34 1.50 14.68
N THR A 85 3.19 2.76 15.10
CA THR A 85 2.06 3.61 14.75
C THR A 85 2.10 3.99 13.27
N ILE A 86 1.01 3.75 12.55
CA ILE A 86 0.87 4.09 11.12
C ILE A 86 -0.30 5.08 10.98
N LEU A 87 -0.05 6.24 10.37
CA LEU A 87 -1.03 7.32 10.22
C LEU A 87 -1.38 7.62 8.75
N SER A 88 -0.81 6.86 7.83
CA SER A 88 -0.84 7.14 6.40
C SER A 88 -0.94 5.87 5.58
N THR A 89 -1.29 6.06 4.31
CA THR A 89 -1.21 5.05 3.27
C THR A 89 0.05 5.31 2.41
N PRO A 90 0.58 4.29 1.70
CA PRO A 90 1.84 4.43 0.95
C PRO A 90 1.86 5.54 -0.10
N ASP A 91 0.71 5.91 -0.68
CA ASP A 91 0.59 7.00 -1.64
C ASP A 91 0.76 8.38 -0.98
N VAL A 92 0.27 8.53 0.25
CA VAL A 92 0.49 9.72 1.08
C VAL A 92 1.95 9.80 1.54
N ASP A 93 2.54 8.67 1.96
CA ASP A 93 3.97 8.60 2.31
C ASP A 93 4.88 8.97 1.13
N ALA A 94 4.49 8.57 -0.09
CA ALA A 94 5.23 8.84 -1.32
C ALA A 94 4.96 10.25 -1.90
N GLY A 95 4.04 11.03 -1.31
CA GLY A 95 3.68 12.36 -1.80
C GLY A 95 2.93 12.38 -3.13
N ASN A 96 2.35 11.26 -3.57
CA ASN A 96 1.53 11.16 -4.78
C ASN A 96 0.19 10.48 -4.48
N PRO A 97 -0.70 11.17 -3.74
CA PRO A 97 -2.04 10.67 -3.51
C PRO A 97 -2.79 10.62 -4.85
N VAL A 98 -3.54 9.54 -5.10
CA VAL A 98 -4.52 9.32 -6.21
C VAL A 98 -4.15 8.25 -7.25
N ILE A 99 -2.91 8.14 -7.74
CA ILE A 99 -2.56 7.17 -8.82
C ILE A 99 -1.47 6.15 -8.43
N ALA A 100 -0.99 6.21 -7.19
CA ALA A 100 0.00 5.28 -6.67
C ALA A 100 -0.64 4.15 -5.85
N GLN A 101 0.11 3.06 -5.68
CA GLN A 101 -0.27 1.98 -4.77
C GLN A 101 -0.46 2.53 -3.35
N GLY A 102 -1.55 2.13 -2.68
CA GLY A 102 -1.83 2.56 -1.31
C GLY A 102 -3.07 3.42 -1.15
N GLY A 103 -3.41 4.17 -2.19
CA GLY A 103 -4.52 5.12 -2.16
C GLY A 103 -5.91 4.50 -2.13
N PRO A 104 -6.94 5.32 -1.87
CA PRO A 104 -8.33 4.90 -2.03
C PRO A 104 -8.62 4.50 -3.48
N ARG A 105 -9.72 3.78 -3.71
CA ARG A 105 -10.12 3.40 -5.06
C ARG A 105 -10.28 4.63 -5.95
N ALA A 106 -9.52 4.68 -7.03
CA ALA A 106 -9.58 5.72 -8.05
C ALA A 106 -9.97 5.10 -9.40
N MET A 107 -10.76 5.86 -10.19
CA MET A 107 -11.27 5.38 -11.47
C MET A 107 -11.07 6.46 -12.52
N GLN A 108 -10.54 6.11 -13.68
CA GLN A 108 -10.37 7.03 -14.80
C GLN A 108 -10.75 6.37 -16.11
N TRP A 109 -11.29 7.17 -17.03
CA TRP A 109 -11.76 6.68 -18.32
C TRP A 109 -11.28 7.58 -19.45
N ALA A 110 -11.19 7.01 -20.65
CA ALA A 110 -10.83 7.72 -21.86
C ALA A 110 -11.60 7.17 -23.06
N LEU A 111 -11.90 8.07 -24.00
CA LEU A 111 -12.46 7.74 -25.31
C LEU A 111 -11.53 8.30 -26.38
N LYS A 112 -11.18 7.47 -27.37
CA LYS A 112 -10.41 7.87 -28.55
C LYS A 112 -11.20 7.53 -29.79
N VAL A 113 -11.30 8.50 -30.70
CA VAL A 113 -11.92 8.33 -32.02
C VAL A 113 -10.81 8.29 -33.07
N LEU A 114 -10.85 7.31 -33.96
CA LEU A 114 -9.97 7.20 -35.11
C LEU A 114 -10.82 7.19 -36.39
N PHE A 115 -10.33 7.88 -37.42
CA PHE A 115 -10.96 8.07 -38.73
C PHE A 115 -10.01 7.61 -39.84
#